data_AF-T2KP67-F1
#
_entry.id   AF-T2KP67-F1
#
_cell.length_a   1.000
_cell.length_b   1.000
_cell.length_c   1.000
_cell.angle_alpha   90.00
_cell.angle_beta   90.00
_cell.angle_gamma   90.00
#
_symmetry.space_group_name_H-M   'P 1'
#
loop_
_entity.id
_entity.type
_entity.pdbx_description
1 polymer ?
#
loop_
_entity_poly.entity_id
_entity_poly.type
_entity_poly.pdbx_seq_one_letter_code
_entity_poly.pdbx_strand_id
1 'polypeptide(L)'
;VISSYAHGHDNVTENTADSLLLSKTETKAIANIAVFTYNEITPENIDSFHFHGNPDVFPVQALLVNPKSKKDELTLRGCFENRTDNLQVIVPTLVMRKLLDTVISVKNLLF
;
A
#
# COMPACT_ATOMS: atom_id res chain seq x y z
N VAL A 1 3.02 8.27 3.94
CA VAL A 1 1.55 8.19 3.71
C VAL A 1 1.28 7.03 2.76
N ILE A 2 0.52 6.03 3.18
CA ILE A 2 0.05 4.93 2.31
C ILE A 2 -1.38 5.28 1.89
N SER A 3 -1.57 5.63 0.62
CA SER A 3 -2.88 5.88 0.00
C SER A 3 -3.83 6.83 0.76
N SER A 4 -3.31 7.80 1.52
CA SER A 4 -4.09 8.72 2.39
C SER A 4 -4.81 8.08 3.58
N TYR A 5 -4.64 6.78 3.82
CA TYR A 5 -5.32 6.06 4.91
C TYR A 5 -4.41 5.75 6.09
N ALA A 6 -3.10 5.62 5.87
CA ALA A 6 -2.13 5.36 6.94
C ALA A 6 -0.91 6.27 6.87
N HIS A 7 -0.37 6.62 8.04
CA HIS A 7 0.94 7.24 8.15
C HIS A 7 1.71 6.68 9.34
N GLY A 8 3.03 6.59 9.17
CA GLY A 8 3.96 6.32 10.26
C GLY A 8 4.16 7.59 11.07
N HIS A 9 4.18 7.45 12.39
CA HIS A 9 4.56 8.54 13.29
C HIS A 9 6.06 8.48 13.53
N ASP A 10 6.79 9.47 13.04
CA ASP A 10 8.14 9.76 13.54
C ASP A 10 8.07 10.74 14.70
N ASN A 11 9.01 10.62 15.64
CA ASN A 11 9.11 11.57 16.75
C ASN A 11 9.72 12.89 16.26
N VAL A 12 8.84 13.82 15.89
CA VAL A 12 9.18 15.14 15.36
C VAL A 12 9.70 16.13 16.41
N THR A 13 9.64 15.81 17.71
CA THR A 13 10.23 16.68 18.74
C THR A 13 11.75 16.54 18.81
N GLU A 14 12.28 15.34 18.53
CA GLU A 14 13.70 15.00 18.67
C GLU A 14 14.47 15.09 17.34
N ASN A 15 13.84 14.71 16.23
CA ASN A 15 14.55 14.43 14.97
C ASN A 15 14.13 15.34 13.80
N THR A 16 13.64 16.55 14.06
CA THR A 16 13.21 17.48 13.00
C THR A 16 13.79 18.87 13.21
N ALA A 17 14.36 19.43 12.13
CA ALA A 17 14.85 20.80 12.14
C ALA A 17 13.69 21.78 12.40
N ASP A 18 13.89 22.75 13.29
CA ASP A 18 12.83 23.68 13.72
C ASP A 18 12.22 24.47 12.54
N SER A 19 12.97 24.68 11.45
CA SER A 19 12.48 25.33 10.21
C SER A 19 11.38 24.55 9.49
N LEU A 20 11.20 23.27 9.81
CA LEU A 20 10.17 22.42 9.24
C LEU A 20 8.97 22.25 10.21
N LEU A 21 9.00 22.87 11.40
CA LEU A 21 7.91 22.80 12.38
C LEU A 21 7.08 24.09 12.36
N LEU A 22 5.75 23.97 12.38
CA LEU A 22 4.85 25.12 12.57
C LEU A 22 4.85 25.61 14.03
N SER A 23 5.11 24.70 14.98
CA SER A 23 5.15 25.00 16.42
C SER A 23 5.87 23.87 17.18
N LYS A 24 6.57 24.21 18.27
CA LYS A 24 7.27 23.24 19.14
C LYS A 24 7.22 23.69 20.61
N THR A 25 6.92 22.76 21.50
CA THR A 25 7.08 22.82 22.94
C THR A 25 7.91 21.62 23.40
N GLU A 26 8.26 21.53 24.69
CA GLU A 26 9.01 20.39 25.24
C GLU A 26 8.32 19.04 25.01
N THR A 27 6.99 19.00 24.93
CA THR A 27 6.20 17.75 24.85
C THR A 27 5.39 17.61 23.56
N LYS A 28 5.36 18.65 22.70
CA LYS A 28 4.49 18.67 21.53
C LYS A 28 5.13 19.46 20.39
N ALA A 29 5.14 18.90 19.19
CA ALA A 29 5.49 19.62 17.98
C ALA A 29 4.36 19.49 16.95
N ILE A 30 4.14 20.56 16.18
CA ILE A 30 3.23 20.60 15.03
C ILE A 30 4.12 20.67 13.79
N ALA A 31 4.16 19.59 13.01
CA ALA A 31 4.98 19.46 11.82
C ALA A 31 4.32 20.13 10.59
N ASN A 32 5.13 20.71 9.71
CA ASN A 32 4.69 21.13 8.37
C ASN A 32 4.41 19.90 7.49
N ILE A 33 3.47 20.03 6.56
CA ILE A 33 3.18 19.03 5.52
C ILE A 33 4.44 18.66 4.71
N ALA A 34 5.43 19.56 4.63
CA ALA A 34 6.71 19.32 3.98
C ALA A 34 7.69 18.42 4.79
N VAL A 35 7.36 18.07 6.04
CA VAL A 35 8.29 17.37 6.96
C VAL A 35 8.61 15.94 6.53
N PHE A 36 7.70 15.22 5.85
CA PHE A 36 8.00 13.88 5.33
C PHE A 36 7.22 13.54 4.06
N THR A 37 7.93 13.32 2.95
CA THR A 37 7.32 12.82 1.70
C THR A 37 7.47 11.29 1.56
N TYR A 38 8.43 10.68 2.28
CA TYR A 38 8.67 9.24 2.23
C TYR A 38 9.29 8.73 3.55
N ASN A 39 8.62 7.79 4.21
CA ASN A 39 9.19 6.96 5.27
C ASN A 39 9.20 5.52 4.77
N GLU A 40 10.39 4.92 4.71
CA GLU A 40 10.54 3.49 4.41
C GLU A 40 9.93 2.67 5.55
N ILE A 41 9.19 1.61 5.21
CA ILE A 41 8.67 0.67 6.20
C ILE A 41 9.77 -0.34 6.50
N THR A 42 10.22 -0.38 7.74
CA THR A 42 11.24 -1.31 8.25
C THR A 42 10.63 -2.20 9.35
N PRO A 43 11.26 -3.33 9.70
CA PRO A 43 10.82 -4.15 10.82
C PRO A 43 10.70 -3.37 12.14
N GLU A 44 11.51 -2.33 12.33
CA GLU A 44 11.57 -1.52 13.56
C GLU A 44 10.45 -0.49 13.63
N ASN A 45 9.97 0.02 12.49
CA ASN A 45 8.99 1.10 12.45
C ASN A 45 7.61 0.67 11.97
N ILE A 46 7.40 -0.59 11.56
CA ILE A 46 6.13 -1.08 11.01
C ILE A 46 4.95 -0.82 11.96
N ASP A 47 5.17 -0.95 13.27
CA ASP A 47 4.14 -0.74 14.30
C ASP A 47 3.80 0.75 14.54
N SER A 48 4.60 1.68 14.00
CA SER A 48 4.34 3.12 14.08
C SER A 48 3.30 3.60 13.04
N PHE A 49 3.01 2.77 12.04
CA PHE A 49 2.03 3.06 11.00
C PHE A 49 0.64 2.64 11.45
N HIS A 50 -0.29 3.59 11.47
CA HIS A 50 -1.69 3.28 11.76
C HIS A 50 -2.66 3.95 10.81
N PHE A 51 -3.84 3.37 10.74
CA PHE A 51 -4.97 3.91 10.01
C PHE A 51 -5.76 4.87 10.90
N HIS A 52 -6.22 5.98 10.34
CA HIS A 52 -7.09 6.92 11.05
C HIS A 52 -8.53 6.41 11.04
N GLY A 53 -9.08 6.07 12.21
CA GLY A 53 -10.46 5.62 12.38
C GLY A 53 -10.59 4.33 13.19
N ASN A 54 -11.82 3.89 13.46
CA ASN A 54 -12.06 2.61 14.13
C ASN A 54 -11.87 1.46 13.12
N PRO A 55 -10.92 0.53 13.33
CA PRO A 55 -10.71 -0.61 12.44
C PRO A 55 -11.97 -1.44 12.19
N ASP A 56 -12.88 -1.52 13.17
CA ASP A 56 -14.12 -2.31 13.08
C ASP A 56 -15.11 -1.76 12.04
N VAL A 57 -14.96 -0.50 11.60
CA VAL A 57 -15.85 0.11 10.59
C VAL A 57 -15.25 0.10 9.18
N PHE A 58 -14.01 -0.36 9.01
CA PHE A 58 -13.38 -0.38 7.69
C PHE A 58 -13.89 -1.55 6.85
N PRO A 59 -14.28 -1.32 5.57
CA PRO A 59 -14.70 -2.39 4.70
C PRO A 59 -13.50 -3.28 4.33
N VAL A 60 -13.72 -4.60 4.23
CA VAL A 60 -12.72 -5.51 3.68
C VAL A 60 -12.57 -5.23 2.18
N GLN A 61 -11.42 -4.73 1.76
CA GLN A 61 -11.15 -4.35 0.36
C GLN A 61 -10.44 -5.44 -0.44
N ALA A 62 -9.73 -6.35 0.23
CA ALA A 62 -8.96 -7.40 -0.42
C ALA A 62 -8.83 -8.65 0.46
N LEU A 63 -8.64 -9.79 -0.18
CA LEU A 63 -8.36 -11.07 0.48
C LEU A 63 -7.17 -11.74 -0.22
N LEU A 64 -6.19 -12.18 0.57
CA LEU A 64 -5.13 -13.06 0.10
C LEU A 64 -5.59 -14.50 0.23
N VAL A 65 -5.70 -15.20 -0.90
CA VAL A 65 -6.08 -16.61 -0.94
C VAL A 65 -4.86 -17.45 -1.31
N ASN A 66 -4.60 -18.51 -0.55
CA ASN A 66 -3.55 -19.49 -0.82
C ASN A 66 -4.18 -20.85 -1.18
N PRO A 67 -4.45 -21.12 -2.48
CA PRO A 67 -5.09 -22.37 -2.90
C PRO A 67 -4.23 -23.59 -2.57
N LYS A 68 -4.85 -24.68 -2.11
CA LYS A 68 -4.13 -25.91 -1.72
C LYS A 68 -3.60 -26.70 -2.93
N SER A 69 -4.15 -26.47 -4.11
CA SER A 69 -3.75 -27.14 -5.34
C SER A 69 -4.00 -26.26 -6.56
N LYS A 70 -3.39 -26.63 -7.70
CA LYS A 70 -3.65 -25.97 -8.98
C LYS A 70 -5.12 -26.06 -9.39
N LYS A 71 -5.79 -27.16 -9.05
CA LYS A 71 -7.23 -27.33 -9.30
C LYS A 71 -8.04 -26.31 -8.51
N ASP A 72 -7.71 -26.11 -7.23
CA ASP A 72 -8.42 -25.15 -6.38
C ASP A 72 -8.20 -23.71 -6.85
N GLU A 73 -6.97 -23.38 -7.27
CA GLU A 73 -6.64 -22.07 -7.87
C GLU A 73 -7.50 -21.82 -9.12
N LEU A 74 -7.55 -22.77 -10.04
CA LEU A 74 -8.31 -22.64 -11.29
C LEU A 74 -9.82 -22.60 -11.03
N THR A 75 -10.32 -23.41 -10.10
CA THR A 75 -11.73 -23.42 -9.70
C THR A 75 -12.13 -22.06 -9.13
N LEU A 76 -11.32 -21.51 -8.22
CA LEU A 76 -11.54 -20.18 -7.67
C LEU A 76 -11.57 -19.13 -8.77
N ARG A 77 -10.60 -19.13 -9.68
CA ARG A 77 -10.52 -18.15 -10.78
C ARG A 77 -11.72 -18.25 -11.73
N GLY A 78 -12.17 -19.47 -12.04
CA GLY A 78 -13.35 -19.70 -12.88
C GLY A 78 -14.62 -19.08 -12.30
N CYS A 79 -14.78 -19.08 -10.97
CA CYS A 79 -15.90 -18.40 -10.30
C CYS A 79 -15.94 -16.88 -10.51
N PHE A 80 -14.86 -16.28 -11.03
CA PHE A 80 -14.72 -14.84 -11.25
C PHE A 80 -14.56 -14.44 -12.73
N GLU A 81 -14.57 -15.37 -13.69
CA GLU A 81 -14.33 -15.04 -15.11
C GLU A 81 -15.43 -14.18 -15.75
N ASN A 82 -16.67 -14.26 -15.28
CA ASN A 82 -17.82 -13.56 -15.89
C ASN A 82 -18.72 -12.87 -14.84
N ARG A 83 -18.12 -12.42 -13.73
CA ARG A 83 -18.89 -11.64 -12.74
C ARG A 83 -19.22 -10.26 -13.29
N THR A 84 -20.42 -9.79 -12.99
CA THR A 84 -20.90 -8.44 -13.34
C THR A 84 -20.79 -7.46 -12.16
N ASP A 85 -20.33 -7.93 -11.00
CA ASP A 85 -20.04 -7.09 -9.85
C ASP A 85 -18.58 -6.61 -9.85
N ASN A 86 -18.22 -5.84 -8.82
CA ASN A 86 -16.91 -5.18 -8.73
C ASN A 86 -15.82 -6.08 -8.10
N LEU A 87 -16.01 -7.40 -8.08
CA LEU A 87 -15.02 -8.32 -7.50
C LEU A 87 -14.11 -8.90 -8.59
N GLN A 88 -12.81 -8.87 -8.33
CA GLN A 88 -11.80 -9.40 -9.24
C GLN A 88 -10.84 -10.34 -8.49
N VAL A 89 -10.43 -11.41 -9.15
CA VAL A 89 -9.29 -12.22 -8.72
C VAL A 89 -8.07 -11.89 -9.57
N ILE A 90 -6.99 -11.48 -8.91
CA ILE A 90 -5.70 -11.22 -9.54
C ILE A 90 -4.70 -12.30 -9.15
N VAL A 91 -3.85 -12.72 -10.09
CA VAL A 91 -2.68 -13.55 -9.83
C VAL A 91 -1.46 -12.63 -9.98
N PRO A 92 -0.87 -12.13 -8.88
CA PRO A 92 0.09 -11.01 -8.94
C PRO A 92 1.26 -11.27 -9.90
N THR A 93 1.85 -12.46 -9.84
CA THR A 93 2.97 -12.85 -10.70
C THR A 93 2.60 -12.91 -12.19
N LEU A 94 1.38 -13.32 -12.51
CA LEU A 94 0.88 -13.35 -13.89
C LEU A 94 0.61 -11.94 -14.41
N VAL A 95 0.01 -11.08 -13.59
CA VAL A 95 -0.28 -9.69 -13.96
C VAL A 95 1.01 -8.92 -14.20
N MET A 96 1.97 -9.00 -13.26
CA MET A 96 3.27 -8.33 -13.41
C MET A 96 4.04 -8.82 -14.63
N ARG A 97 4.02 -10.13 -14.91
CA ARG A 97 4.64 -10.68 -16.12
C ARG A 97 4.01 -10.10 -17.39
N LYS A 98 2.68 -10.09 -17.49
CA LYS A 98 1.98 -9.53 -18.66
C LYS A 98 2.27 -8.04 -18.86
N LEU A 99 2.33 -7.27 -17.77
CA LEU A 99 2.69 -5.84 -17.83
C LEU A 99 4.11 -5.66 -18.38
N LEU A 100 5.07 -6.43 -17.86
CA LEU A 100 6.45 -6.36 -18.32
C LEU A 100 6.61 -6.80 -19.79
N ASP A 101 5.96 -7.90 -20.18
CA ASP A 101 5.94 -8.40 -21.56
C ASP A 101 5.41 -7.34 -22.52
N THR A 102 4.35 -6.62 -22.12
CA THR A 102 3.75 -5.53 -22.91
C THR A 102 4.75 -4.38 -23.08
N VAL A 103 5.37 -3.93 -22.00
CA VAL A 103 6.35 -2.83 -22.03
C VAL A 103 7.55 -3.16 -22.92
N ILE A 104 8.10 -4.37 -22.79
CA ILE A 104 9.23 -4.84 -23.61
C ILE A 104 8.80 -4.96 -25.09
N SER A 105 7.61 -5.48 -25.36
CA SER A 105 7.09 -5.62 -26.73
C SER A 105 6.94 -4.26 -27.42
N VAL A 106 6.40 -3.25 -26.70
CA VAL A 106 6.30 -1.88 -27.23
C VAL A 106 7.68 -1.28 -27.49
N LYS A 107 8.65 -1.49 -26.59
CA LYS A 107 10.03 -1.06 -26.80
C LYS A 107 10.61 -1.66 -28.09
N ASN A 108 10.49 -2.98 -28.29
CA ASN A 108 11.04 -3.67 -29.45
C ASN A 108 10.35 -3.33 -30.78
N LEU A 109 9.14 -2.73 -30.73
CA LEU A 109 8.46 -2.24 -31.91
C LEU A 109 8.94 -0.83 -32.31
N LEU A 110 9.30 -0.02 -31.31
CA LEU A 110 9.70 1.38 -31.48
C LEU A 110 11.21 1.57 -31.73
N PHE A 111 12.03 0.58 -31.38
CA PHE A 111 13.48 0.57 -31.52
C PHE A 111 13.95 -0.74 -32.14
#